data_AF-A0A6L9XWK5-F1
#
_entry.id   AF-A0A6L9XWK5-F1
#
_cell.length_a   1.000
_cell.length_b   1.000
_cell.length_c   1.000
_cell.angle_alpha   90.00
_cell.angle_beta   90.00
_cell.angle_gamma   90.00
#
_symmetry.space_group_name_H-M   'P 1'
#
loop_
_entity.id
_entity.type
_entity.pdbx_description
1 polymer ?
#
loop_
_entity_poly.entity_id
_entity_poly.type
_entity_poly.pdbx_seq_one_letter_code
_entity_poly.pdbx_strand_id
1 'polypeptide(L)'
;MDMSMMMSTSMMEGMDMVAAQNLVEACSACEQACTMCADGSLGMAGMEKCASMCMNCADMSNTMMRMMMRPAAMDMDSMMAMMQACMVMGTACAAECTMHVDMNEQCRMCAKACQEMAAACEAMMTSMKAMK
;
A
#
# COMPACT_ATOMS: atom_id res chain seq x y z
N MET A 1 -6.66 32.18 26.14
CA MET A 1 -5.83 30.96 26.00
C MET A 1 -5.90 30.57 24.54
N ASP A 2 -4.81 30.79 23.81
CA ASP A 2 -4.75 30.61 22.36
C ASP A 2 -4.64 29.11 22.05
N MET A 3 -5.69 28.54 21.46
CA MET A 3 -5.84 27.10 21.22
C MET A 3 -5.09 26.64 19.95
N SER A 4 -4.25 27.51 19.37
CA SER A 4 -3.57 27.30 18.09
C SER A 4 -2.18 26.63 18.19
N MET A 5 -1.65 26.39 19.40
CA MET A 5 -0.24 26.01 19.60
C MET A 5 0.04 24.59 20.17
N MET A 6 -0.93 23.68 20.26
CA MET A 6 -0.71 22.41 20.99
C MET A 6 -1.06 21.09 20.28
N MET A 7 -1.33 21.06 18.97
CA MET A 7 -1.54 19.78 18.27
C MET A 7 -0.83 19.73 16.90
N SER A 8 0.16 18.83 16.79
CA SER A 8 0.52 18.08 15.58
C SER A 8 1.50 18.65 14.52
N THR A 9 2.29 19.69 14.79
CA THR A 9 3.29 20.16 13.79
C THR A 9 4.63 19.40 13.80
N SER A 10 5.01 18.76 14.91
CA SER A 10 6.37 18.21 15.06
C SER A 10 6.65 16.92 14.29
N MET A 11 5.64 16.09 14.03
CA MET A 11 5.84 14.78 13.36
C MET A 11 5.85 14.89 11.83
N MET A 12 5.26 15.95 11.27
CA MET A 12 5.36 16.25 9.84
C MET A 12 6.61 17.09 9.50
N GLU A 13 7.25 17.70 10.50
CA GLU A 13 8.52 18.39 10.31
C GLU A 13 9.61 17.39 9.90
N GLY A 14 10.13 17.54 8.68
CA GLY A 14 11.17 16.69 8.10
C GLY A 14 10.66 15.54 7.23
N MET A 15 9.37 15.21 7.28
CA MET A 15 8.80 14.15 6.44
C MET A 15 8.67 14.61 4.98
N ASP A 16 9.10 13.77 4.05
CA ASP A 16 8.87 14.00 2.62
C ASP A 16 7.38 13.81 2.29
N MET A 17 6.68 14.93 2.24
CA MET A 17 5.24 14.96 1.97
C MET A 17 4.87 14.47 0.56
N VAL A 18 5.80 14.55 -0.40
CA VAL A 18 5.57 14.03 -1.75
C VAL A 18 5.63 12.51 -1.72
N ALA A 19 6.64 11.94 -1.06
CA ALA A 19 6.72 10.49 -0.86
C ALA A 19 5.51 9.95 -0.07
N ALA A 20 5.08 10.67 0.97
CA ALA A 20 3.92 10.30 1.76
C ALA A 20 2.62 10.32 0.94
N GLN A 21 2.40 11.36 0.13
CA GLN A 21 1.24 11.46 -0.76
C GLN A 21 1.24 10.32 -1.79
N ASN A 22 2.37 10.07 -2.44
CA ASN A 22 2.51 8.99 -3.41
C ASN A 22 2.21 7.62 -2.79
N LEU A 23 2.66 7.38 -1.55
CA LEU A 23 2.35 6.14 -0.83
C LEU A 23 0.86 5.99 -0.55
N VAL A 24 0.18 7.07 -0.12
CA VAL A 24 -1.27 7.05 0.13
C VAL A 24 -2.04 6.77 -1.16
N GLU A 25 -1.69 7.44 -2.26
CA GLU A 25 -2.32 7.24 -3.57
C GLU A 25 -2.09 5.82 -4.09
N ALA A 26 -0.85 5.32 -4.03
CA ALA A 26 -0.53 3.97 -4.48
C ALA A 26 -1.23 2.89 -3.64
N CYS A 27 -1.31 3.07 -2.31
CA CYS A 27 -2.08 2.16 -1.45
C CYS A 27 -3.58 2.16 -1.81
N SER A 28 -4.17 3.33 -2.05
CA SER A 28 -5.58 3.45 -2.44
C SER A 28 -5.85 2.78 -3.79
N ALA A 29 -4.99 3.01 -4.79
CA ALA A 29 -5.10 2.38 -6.10
C ALA A 29 -4.92 0.86 -6.03
N CYS A 30 -3.95 0.38 -5.24
CA CYS A 30 -3.69 -1.03 -5.04
C CYS A 30 -4.86 -1.73 -4.33
N GLU A 31 -5.44 -1.11 -3.30
CA GLU A 31 -6.64 -1.63 -2.62
C GLU A 31 -7.79 -1.84 -3.59
N GLN A 32 -8.15 -0.80 -4.36
CA GLN A 32 -9.24 -0.87 -5.33
C GLN A 32 -8.98 -1.94 -6.41
N ALA A 33 -7.77 -1.96 -6.98
CA ALA A 33 -7.40 -2.91 -8.02
C ALA A 33 -7.42 -4.36 -7.52
N CYS A 34 -6.93 -4.60 -6.31
CA CYS A 34 -6.93 -5.93 -5.68
C CYS A 34 -8.37 -6.40 -5.38
N THR A 35 -9.21 -5.53 -4.81
CA THR A 35 -10.62 -5.84 -4.53
C THR A 35 -11.36 -6.21 -5.82
N MET A 36 -11.18 -5.43 -6.90
CA MET A 36 -11.77 -5.73 -8.20
C MET A 36 -11.22 -7.01 -8.84
N CYS A 37 -9.92 -7.27 -8.69
CA CYS A 37 -9.29 -8.47 -9.23
C CYS A 37 -9.77 -9.74 -8.52
N ALA A 38 -9.95 -9.67 -7.20
CA ALA A 38 -10.46 -10.79 -6.42
C ALA A 38 -11.89 -11.15 -6.81
N ASP A 39 -12.78 -10.16 -6.93
CA ASP A 39 -14.17 -10.38 -7.36
C ASP A 39 -14.23 -10.91 -8.80
N GLY A 40 -13.43 -10.31 -9.70
CA GLY A 40 -13.30 -10.76 -11.09
C GLY A 40 -12.71 -12.15 -11.27
N SER A 41 -12.15 -12.75 -10.21
CA SER A 41 -11.61 -14.11 -10.20
C SER A 41 -12.64 -15.15 -9.75
N LEU A 42 -13.80 -14.74 -9.24
CA LEU A 42 -14.82 -15.67 -8.73
C LEU A 42 -15.40 -16.52 -9.85
N GLY A 43 -15.45 -17.85 -9.63
CA GLY A 43 -15.97 -18.82 -10.60
C GLY A 43 -15.00 -19.20 -11.72
N MET A 44 -13.79 -18.64 -11.75
CA MET A 44 -12.74 -19.03 -12.68
C MET A 44 -11.89 -20.17 -12.08
N ALA A 45 -11.81 -21.30 -12.77
CA ALA A 45 -11.03 -22.45 -12.31
C ALA A 45 -9.53 -22.12 -12.23
N GLY A 46 -8.91 -22.40 -11.07
CA GLY A 46 -7.47 -22.16 -10.85
C GLY A 46 -7.10 -20.74 -10.40
N MET A 47 -8.09 -19.89 -10.11
CA MET A 47 -7.89 -18.50 -9.67
C MET A 47 -8.04 -18.30 -8.15
N GLU A 48 -8.25 -19.37 -7.39
CA GLU A 48 -8.53 -19.31 -5.94
C GLU A 48 -7.37 -18.67 -5.16
N LYS A 49 -6.14 -18.99 -5.57
CA LYS A 49 -4.92 -18.40 -4.99
C LYS A 49 -4.82 -16.91 -5.32
N CYS A 50 -5.04 -16.53 -6.57
CA CYS A 50 -5.01 -15.13 -7.01
C CYS A 50 -6.04 -14.31 -6.23
N ALA A 51 -7.29 -14.78 -6.15
CA ALA A 51 -8.35 -14.11 -5.40
C ALA A 51 -7.99 -13.90 -3.92
N SER A 52 -7.47 -14.94 -3.26
CA SER A 52 -7.09 -14.88 -1.85
C SER A 52 -5.91 -13.93 -1.61
N MET A 53 -4.90 -13.94 -2.49
CA MET A 53 -3.75 -13.04 -2.40
C MET A 53 -4.15 -11.58 -2.66
N CYS A 54 -5.03 -11.33 -3.63
CA CYS A 54 -5.57 -10.00 -3.89
C CYS A 54 -6.30 -9.45 -2.66
N MET A 55 -7.18 -10.23 -2.02
CA MET A 55 -7.88 -9.74 -0.82
C MET A 55 -6.93 -9.44 0.34
N ASN A 56 -5.92 -10.29 0.58
CA ASN A 56 -4.88 -9.99 1.58
C ASN A 56 -4.13 -8.69 1.25
N CYS A 57 -3.79 -8.47 -0.03
CA CYS A 57 -3.11 -7.27 -0.48
C CYS A 57 -4.00 -6.02 -0.32
N ALA A 58 -5.30 -6.13 -0.59
CA ALA A 58 -6.27 -5.06 -0.42
C ALA A 58 -6.37 -4.63 1.06
N ASP A 59 -6.52 -5.59 1.98
CA ASP A 59 -6.60 -5.32 3.42
C ASP A 59 -5.34 -4.64 3.96
N MET A 60 -4.16 -5.11 3.53
CA MET A 60 -2.88 -4.53 3.92
C MET A 60 -2.70 -3.11 3.35
N SER A 61 -3.07 -2.90 2.07
CA SER A 61 -3.01 -1.59 1.42
C SER A 61 -3.93 -0.58 2.11
N ASN A 62 -5.17 -0.98 2.43
CA ASN A 62 -6.12 -0.14 3.17
C ASN A 62 -5.57 0.24 4.55
N THR A 63 -5.02 -0.73 5.27
CA THR A 63 -4.45 -0.52 6.60
C THR A 63 -3.29 0.46 6.55
N MET A 64 -2.34 0.25 5.63
CA MET A 64 -1.17 1.10 5.43
C MET A 64 -1.56 2.54 5.08
N MET A 65 -2.49 2.73 4.15
CA MET A 65 -3.06 4.04 3.80
C MET A 65 -3.63 4.74 5.06
N ARG A 66 -4.42 4.05 5.87
CA ARG A 66 -5.04 4.62 7.08
C ARG A 66 -4.02 4.95 8.16
N MET A 67 -2.91 4.23 8.24
CA MET A 67 -1.81 4.57 9.16
C MET A 67 -1.10 5.86 8.74
N MET A 68 -0.84 6.06 7.43
CA MET A 68 -0.23 7.31 6.93
C MET A 68 -1.07 8.55 7.20
N MET A 69 -2.40 8.41 7.25
CA MET A 69 -3.32 9.51 7.55
C MET A 69 -3.40 9.89 9.04
N ARG A 70 -2.56 9.31 9.91
CA ARG A 70 -2.61 9.50 11.38
C ARG A 70 -1.25 9.91 11.96
N PRO A 71 -0.66 11.03 11.50
CA PRO A 71 0.68 11.45 11.95
C PRO A 71 0.79 11.71 13.46
N ALA A 72 -0.31 12.05 14.14
CA ALA A 72 -0.33 12.32 15.57
C ALA A 72 0.03 11.09 16.45
N ALA A 73 -0.17 9.87 15.94
CA ALA A 73 0.12 8.62 16.65
C ALA A 73 1.12 7.75 15.87
N MET A 74 1.93 8.35 15.00
CA MET A 74 2.91 7.63 14.20
C MET A 74 4.05 7.15 15.09
N ASP A 75 4.18 5.83 15.21
CA ASP A 75 5.34 5.16 15.78
C ASP A 75 6.23 4.66 14.63
N MET A 76 7.51 5.05 14.65
CA MET A 76 8.41 4.82 13.51
C MET A 76 8.69 3.34 13.27
N ASP A 77 8.85 2.54 14.32
CA ASP A 77 9.18 1.12 14.19
C ASP A 77 8.01 0.33 13.59
N SER A 78 6.79 0.55 14.09
CA SER A 78 5.57 -0.06 13.53
C SER A 78 5.29 0.39 12.10
N MET A 79 5.55 1.66 11.78
CA MET A 79 5.37 2.20 10.44
C MET A 79 6.34 1.58 9.43
N MET A 80 7.63 1.49 9.78
CA MET A 80 8.63 0.83 8.95
C MET A 80 8.32 -0.67 8.75
N ALA A 81 7.88 -1.35 9.82
CA ALA A 81 7.48 -2.75 9.73
C ALA A 81 6.26 -2.95 8.81
N MET A 82 5.25 -2.08 8.89
CA MET A 82 4.07 -2.15 8.04
C MET A 82 4.42 -1.92 6.56
N MET A 83 5.23 -0.90 6.24
CA MET A 83 5.67 -0.65 4.86
C MET A 83 6.47 -1.83 4.29
N GLN A 84 7.35 -2.44 5.09
CA GLN A 84 8.07 -3.64 4.67
C GLN A 84 7.12 -4.82 4.39
N ALA A 85 6.11 -5.02 5.24
CA ALA A 85 5.10 -6.06 5.04
C ALA A 85 4.27 -5.80 3.77
N CYS A 86 3.81 -4.57 3.55
CA CYS A 86 3.10 -4.16 2.33
C CYS A 86 3.94 -4.36 1.07
N MET A 87 5.22 -4.00 1.10
CA MET A 87 6.13 -4.21 -0.02
C MET A 87 6.26 -5.70 -0.38
N VAL A 88 6.41 -6.58 0.63
CA VAL A 88 6.50 -8.04 0.42
C VAL A 88 5.17 -8.59 -0.11
N MET A 89 4.03 -8.18 0.47
CA MET A 89 2.72 -8.62 0.02
C MET A 89 2.40 -8.15 -1.41
N GLY A 90 2.65 -6.87 -1.72
CA GLY A 90 2.46 -6.30 -3.05
C GLY A 90 3.31 -7.02 -4.09
N THR A 91 4.58 -7.29 -3.80
CA THR A 91 5.46 -8.05 -4.70
C THR A 91 4.92 -9.47 -4.97
N ALA A 92 4.47 -10.16 -3.92
CA ALA A 92 3.92 -11.50 -4.04
C ALA A 92 2.59 -11.52 -4.83
N CYS A 93 1.70 -10.56 -4.56
CA CYS A 93 0.42 -10.42 -5.25
C CYS A 93 0.61 -10.07 -6.72
N ALA A 94 1.55 -9.17 -7.03
CA ALA A 94 1.92 -8.83 -8.40
C ALA A 94 2.44 -10.05 -9.17
N ALA A 95 3.31 -10.85 -8.56
CA ALA A 95 3.84 -12.06 -9.18
C ALA A 95 2.74 -13.07 -9.51
N GLU A 96 1.78 -13.27 -8.59
CA GLU A 96 0.63 -14.14 -8.84
C GLU A 96 -0.27 -13.59 -9.95
N CYS A 97 -0.65 -12.31 -9.89
CA CYS A 97 -1.48 -11.67 -10.91
C CYS A 97 -0.83 -11.71 -12.29
N THR A 98 0.51 -11.59 -12.36
CA THR A 98 1.28 -11.63 -13.62
C THR A 98 1.08 -12.95 -14.36
N MET A 99 0.82 -14.05 -13.65
CA MET A 99 0.57 -15.36 -14.27
C MET A 99 -0.73 -15.40 -15.09
N HIS A 100 -1.63 -14.44 -14.88
CA HIS A 100 -3.00 -14.44 -15.40
C HIS A 100 -3.30 -13.29 -16.38
N VAL A 101 -2.30 -12.46 -16.72
CA VAL A 101 -2.49 -11.20 -17.49
C VAL A 101 -2.95 -11.38 -18.93
N ASP A 102 -2.71 -12.56 -19.50
CA ASP A 102 -3.17 -12.91 -20.85
C ASP A 102 -4.64 -13.38 -20.85
N MET A 103 -5.15 -13.78 -19.68
CA MET A 103 -6.50 -14.31 -19.49
C MET A 103 -7.47 -13.30 -18.86
N ASN A 104 -6.95 -12.34 -18.10
CA ASN A 104 -7.75 -11.44 -17.28
C ASN A 104 -7.13 -10.03 -17.23
N GLU A 105 -7.82 -9.04 -17.81
CA GLU A 105 -7.38 -7.63 -17.81
C GLU A 105 -7.22 -7.09 -16.39
N GLN A 106 -8.10 -7.49 -15.47
CA GLN A 106 -8.05 -7.08 -14.07
C GLN A 106 -6.76 -7.54 -13.41
N CYS A 107 -6.22 -8.72 -13.76
CA CYS A 107 -4.92 -9.17 -13.27
C CYS A 107 -3.77 -8.30 -13.77
N ARG A 108 -3.83 -7.78 -15.00
CA ARG A 108 -2.82 -6.84 -15.52
C ARG A 108 -2.80 -5.53 -14.74
N MET A 109 -3.98 -4.94 -14.52
CA MET A 109 -4.11 -3.72 -13.72
C MET A 109 -3.69 -3.94 -12.26
N CYS A 110 -4.10 -5.06 -11.66
CA CYS A 110 -3.75 -5.42 -10.30
C CYS A 110 -2.24 -5.60 -10.12
N ALA A 111 -1.57 -6.32 -11.03
CA ALA A 111 -0.13 -6.54 -10.99
C ALA A 111 0.64 -5.21 -11.00
N LYS A 112 0.25 -4.28 -11.88
CA LYS A 112 0.85 -2.95 -11.96
C LYS A 112 0.64 -2.16 -10.66
N ALA A 113 -0.59 -2.10 -10.15
CA ALA A 113 -0.89 -1.34 -8.92
C ALA A 113 -0.14 -1.91 -7.69
N CYS A 114 -0.02 -3.24 -7.59
CA CYS A 114 0.76 -3.90 -6.55
C CYS A 114 2.26 -3.54 -6.61
N GLN A 115 2.83 -3.48 -7.82
CA GLN A 115 4.22 -3.07 -8.02
C GLN A 115 4.45 -1.59 -7.66
N GLU A 116 3.53 -0.71 -8.06
CA GLU A 116 3.59 0.72 -7.75
C GLU A 116 3.49 0.97 -6.23
N MET A 117 2.59 0.26 -5.53
CA MET A 117 2.48 0.32 -4.07
C MET A 117 3.73 -0.20 -3.36
N ALA A 118 4.33 -1.29 -3.83
CA ALA A 118 5.58 -1.80 -3.28
C ALA A 118 6.74 -0.80 -3.46
N ALA A 119 6.88 -0.20 -4.64
CA ALA A 119 7.88 0.82 -4.92
C ALA A 119 7.66 2.10 -4.06
N ALA A 120 6.41 2.51 -3.86
CA ALA A 120 6.08 3.65 -3.01
C ALA A 120 6.42 3.38 -1.53
N CYS A 121 6.20 2.15 -1.04
CA CYS A 121 6.63 1.74 0.30
C CYS A 121 8.16 1.85 0.45
N GLU A 122 8.92 1.37 -0.53
CA GLU A 122 10.39 1.45 -0.53
C GLU A 122 10.89 2.90 -0.55
N ALA A 123 10.30 3.75 -1.39
CA ALA A 123 10.64 5.16 -1.49
C ALA A 123 10.40 5.90 -0.16
N MET A 124 9.23 5.67 0.46
CA MET A 124 8.90 6.28 1.74
C MET A 124 9.83 5.80 2.86
N MET A 125 10.10 4.48 2.95
CA MET A 125 11.06 3.93 3.91
C MET A 125 12.46 4.53 3.73
N THR A 126 12.90 4.76 2.49
CA THR A 126 14.19 5.37 2.19
C THR A 126 14.23 6.83 2.67
N SER A 127 13.18 7.59 2.38
CA SER A 127 13.05 8.97 2.86
C SER A 127 13.04 9.03 4.39
N MET A 128 12.29 8.15 5.06
CA MET A 128 12.22 8.11 6.53
C MET A 128 13.55 7.76 7.19
N LYS A 129 14.39 6.92 6.55
CA LYS A 129 15.75 6.63 7.03
C LYS A 129 16.69 7.84 6.91
N ALA A 130 16.46 8.72 5.94
CA ALA A 130 17.27 9.91 5.69
C ALA A 130 16.94 11.09 6.61
N MET A 131 15.82 11.04 7.35
CA MET A 131 15.45 12.04 8.36
C MET A 131 16.28 11.98 9.66
N LYS A 132 17.17 10.99 9.78
CA LYS A 132 18.02 10.79 10.97
C LYS A 132 19.20 11.75 11.05
#